data_AF-A0A4Q9XKT0-F1
#
_entry.id   AF-A0A4Q9XKT0-F1
#
_cell.length_a   1.000
_cell.length_b   1.000
_cell.length_c   1.000
_cell.angle_alpha   90.00
_cell.angle_beta   90.00
_cell.angle_gamma   90.00
#
_symmetry.space_group_name_H-M   'P 1'
#
loop_
_entity.id
_entity.type
_entity.pdbx_description
1 polymer ?
#
loop_
_entity_poly.entity_id
_entity_poly.type
_entity_poly.pdbx_seq_one_letter_code
_entity_poly.pdbx_strand_id
1 'polypeptide(L)'
;MLKEKNERCAGRKTTQSRTIKLLYGLIKMDKIIQFVKLLKAYQNKQIGLEEVVPKFKELDNFHDFWHYISDDDIRAKDQDYAAMQNKELDKFIAAIESGNYEQANKITFLGSTV
;
A
#
# COMPACT_ATOMS: atom_id res chain seq x y z
N MET A 1 34.13 57.50 -8.62
CA MET A 1 34.33 56.13 -9.14
C MET A 1 33.59 55.16 -8.24
N LEU A 2 32.35 54.81 -8.60
CA LEU A 2 31.52 53.84 -7.88
C LEU A 2 31.61 52.49 -8.61
N LYS A 3 32.08 51.45 -7.94
CA LYS A 3 31.88 50.05 -8.33
C LYS A 3 31.49 49.28 -7.08
N GLU A 4 30.23 49.42 -6.68
CA GLU A 4 29.58 48.51 -5.75
C GLU A 4 29.24 47.20 -6.48
N LYS A 5 29.53 46.09 -5.80
CA LYS A 5 29.43 44.73 -6.33
C LYS A 5 27.97 44.28 -6.28
N ASN A 6 27.37 44.08 -7.45
CA ASN A 6 26.07 43.45 -7.59
C ASN A 6 26.16 41.95 -7.31
N GLU A 7 25.42 41.54 -6.28
CA GLU A 7 24.54 40.37 -6.23
C GLU A 7 24.92 39.11 -7.02
N ARG A 8 25.06 37.99 -6.30
CA ARG A 8 24.52 36.71 -6.77
C ARG A 8 24.26 35.75 -5.59
N CYS A 9 23.11 35.97 -4.95
CA CYS A 9 22.37 34.92 -4.26
C CYS A 9 21.79 33.99 -5.32
N ALA A 10 22.38 32.83 -5.55
CA ALA A 10 21.78 31.80 -6.40
C ALA A 10 22.06 30.40 -5.85
N GLY A 11 20.99 29.65 -5.56
CA GLY A 11 21.02 28.20 -5.64
C GLY A 11 21.25 27.41 -4.35
N ARG A 12 20.41 27.60 -3.32
CA ARG A 12 20.35 26.66 -2.19
C ARG A 12 18.91 26.25 -1.85
N LYS A 13 18.14 25.79 -2.85
CA LYS A 13 16.76 25.26 -2.64
C LYS A 13 16.45 23.94 -3.38
N THR A 14 17.36 23.37 -4.15
CA THR A 14 17.05 22.24 -5.06
C THR A 14 17.51 20.86 -4.56
N THR A 15 18.48 20.78 -3.64
CA THR A 15 19.00 19.49 -3.15
C THR A 15 18.13 18.91 -2.03
N GLN A 16 17.68 19.73 -1.09
CA GLN A 16 16.93 19.28 0.09
C GLN A 16 15.55 18.69 -0.27
N SER A 17 14.87 19.27 -1.27
CA SER A 17 13.55 18.80 -1.73
C SER A 17 13.62 17.45 -2.45
N ARG A 18 14.71 17.16 -3.18
CA ARG A 18 14.92 15.86 -3.83
C ARG A 18 15.20 14.75 -2.82
N THR A 19 16.02 15.02 -1.81
CA THR A 19 16.36 14.03 -0.77
C THR A 19 15.14 13.65 0.07
N ILE A 20 14.28 14.61 0.42
CA ILE A 20 13.04 14.34 1.18
C ILE A 20 12.07 13.49 0.35
N LYS A 21 11.92 13.77 -0.95
CA LYS A 21 11.04 12.99 -1.84
C LYS A 21 11.52 11.55 -2.03
N LEU A 22 12.84 11.35 -2.13
CA LEU A 22 13.48 10.03 -2.19
C LEU A 22 13.29 9.25 -0.88
N LEU A 23 13.51 9.88 0.27
CA LEU A 23 13.29 9.29 1.60
C LEU A 23 11.82 8.90 1.81
N TYR A 24 10.89 9.76 1.39
CA TYR A 24 9.46 9.48 1.50
C TYR A 24 9.01 8.29 0.64
N GLY A 25 9.57 8.17 -0.58
CA GLY A 25 9.36 7.01 -1.45
C GLY A 25 9.92 5.72 -0.85
N LEU A 26 11.12 5.77 -0.26
CA LEU A 26 11.77 4.62 0.40
C LEU A 26 10.97 4.15 1.63
N ILE A 27 10.50 5.06 2.48
CA ILE A 27 9.67 4.72 3.65
C ILE A 27 8.33 4.11 3.20
N LYS A 28 7.72 4.64 2.13
CA LYS A 28 6.47 4.09 1.58
C LYS A 28 6.69 2.67 1.04
N MET A 29 7.79 2.42 0.34
CA MET A 29 8.15 1.08 -0.15
C MET A 29 8.37 0.07 0.99
N ASP A 30 9.09 0.46 2.06
CA ASP A 30 9.32 -0.42 3.21
C ASP A 30 8.00 -0.82 3.90
N LYS A 31 7.06 0.12 4.07
CA LYS A 31 5.73 -0.16 4.63
C LYS A 31 4.92 -1.12 3.76
N ILE A 32 4.98 -0.96 2.44
CA ILE A 32 4.31 -1.86 1.49
C ILE A 32 4.89 -3.27 1.57
N ILE A 33 6.22 -3.40 1.62
CA ILE A 33 6.88 -4.71 1.76
C ILE A 33 6.48 -5.40 3.07
N GLN A 34 6.45 -4.65 4.17
CA GLN A 34 5.99 -5.18 5.46
C GLN A 34 4.52 -5.62 5.41
N PHE A 35 3.65 -4.83 4.78
CA PHE A 35 2.24 -5.17 4.62
C PHE A 35 2.06 -6.47 3.82
N VAL A 36 2.76 -6.62 2.69
CA VAL A 36 2.72 -7.87 1.89
C VAL A 36 3.17 -9.08 2.71
N LYS A 37 4.22 -8.94 3.52
CA LYS A 37 4.68 -10.03 4.40
C LYS A 37 3.58 -10.45 5.39
N LEU A 38 2.87 -9.50 5.99
CA LEU A 38 1.76 -9.79 6.90
C LEU A 38 0.59 -10.44 6.16
N LEU A 39 0.23 -9.99 4.96
CA LEU A 39 -0.81 -10.63 4.16
C LEU A 39 -0.49 -12.10 3.88
N LYS A 40 0.75 -12.41 3.51
CA LYS A 40 1.20 -13.79 3.27
C LYS A 40 1.18 -14.63 4.55
N ALA A 41 1.60 -14.07 5.68
CA ALA A 41 1.52 -14.76 6.96
C ALA A 41 0.06 -15.05 7.36
N TYR A 42 -0.85 -14.10 7.11
CA TYR A 42 -2.28 -14.27 7.33
C TYR A 42 -2.88 -15.35 6.41
N GLN A 43 -2.56 -15.36 5.12
CA GLN A 43 -2.98 -16.42 4.19
C GLN A 43 -2.51 -17.81 4.62
N ASN A 44 -1.30 -17.89 5.18
CA ASN A 44 -0.73 -19.12 5.73
C ASN A 44 -1.25 -19.45 7.15
N LYS A 45 -2.24 -18.70 7.66
CA LYS A 45 -2.85 -18.88 8.99
C LYS A 45 -1.85 -18.79 10.15
N GLN A 46 -0.76 -18.07 9.96
CA GLN A 46 0.27 -17.87 10.99
C GLN A 46 -0.05 -16.71 11.93
N ILE A 47 -0.80 -15.72 11.43
CA ILE A 47 -1.24 -14.54 12.16
C ILE A 47 -2.72 -14.28 11.88
N GLY A 48 -3.36 -13.51 12.75
CA GLY A 48 -4.73 -13.03 12.56
C GLY A 48 -4.82 -11.73 11.77
N LEU A 49 -6.04 -11.37 11.37
CA LEU A 49 -6.32 -10.14 10.63
C LEU A 49 -6.00 -8.88 11.46
N GLU A 50 -6.07 -8.99 12.79
CA GLU A 50 -5.74 -7.94 13.76
C GLU A 50 -4.29 -7.44 13.66
N GLU A 51 -3.37 -8.26 13.13
CA GLU A 51 -1.98 -7.86 12.89
C GLU A 51 -1.80 -7.16 11.54
N VAL A 52 -2.66 -7.46 10.56
CA VAL A 52 -2.64 -6.88 9.22
C VAL A 52 -3.23 -5.46 9.22
N VAL A 53 -4.35 -5.26 9.93
CA VAL A 53 -5.14 -4.02 9.90
C VAL A 53 -4.34 -2.77 10.31
N PRO A 54 -3.53 -2.76 11.40
CA PRO A 54 -2.73 -1.60 11.77
C PRO A 54 -1.78 -1.19 10.66
N LYS A 55 -1.15 -2.18 9.99
CA LYS A 55 -0.20 -1.90 8.92
C LYS A 55 -0.89 -1.37 7.67
N PHE A 56 -2.07 -1.90 7.35
CA PHE A 56 -2.90 -1.37 6.29
C PHE A 56 -3.32 0.08 6.53
N LYS A 57 -3.70 0.45 7.77
CA LYS A 57 -4.05 1.85 8.12
C LYS A 57 -2.90 2.84 7.91
N GLU A 58 -1.64 2.39 7.97
CA GLU A 58 -0.48 3.23 7.64
C GLU A 58 -0.29 3.44 6.14
N LEU A 59 -0.90 2.57 5.31
CA LEU A 59 -0.91 2.67 3.87
C LEU A 59 -2.17 3.43 3.46
N ASP A 60 -2.02 4.73 3.23
CA ASP A 60 -3.08 5.59 2.68
C ASP A 60 -3.35 5.29 1.19
N ASN A 61 -3.54 4.02 0.83
CA ASN A 61 -3.78 3.49 -0.53
C ASN A 61 -4.63 2.21 -0.42
N PHE A 62 -5.33 1.81 -1.49
CA PHE A 62 -6.12 0.57 -1.58
C PHE A 62 -7.41 0.55 -0.74
N HIS A 63 -8.31 1.52 -0.96
CA HIS A 63 -9.57 1.64 -0.22
C HIS A 63 -10.41 0.35 -0.22
N ASP A 64 -10.48 -0.35 -1.35
CA ASP A 64 -11.30 -1.56 -1.48
C ASP A 64 -10.88 -2.70 -0.57
N PHE A 65 -9.63 -2.69 -0.06
CA PHE A 65 -9.16 -3.68 0.91
C PHE A 65 -9.92 -3.59 2.26
N TRP A 66 -10.58 -2.47 2.56
CA TRP A 66 -11.49 -2.39 3.72
C TRP A 66 -12.68 -3.34 3.61
N HIS A 67 -13.14 -3.67 2.41
CA HIS A 67 -14.20 -4.67 2.21
C HIS A 67 -13.69 -6.06 2.58
N TYR A 68 -12.46 -6.41 2.18
CA TYR A 68 -11.81 -7.62 2.66
C TYR A 68 -11.72 -7.64 4.20
N ILE A 69 -11.37 -6.53 4.84
CA ILE A 69 -11.30 -6.53 6.31
C ILE A 69 -12.69 -6.69 6.94
N SER A 70 -13.70 -6.00 6.41
CA SER A 70 -15.04 -5.94 7.00
C SER A 70 -15.82 -7.23 6.85
N ASP A 71 -15.62 -7.95 5.73
CA ASP A 71 -16.38 -9.18 5.42
C ASP A 71 -15.76 -10.44 6.03
N ASP A 72 -14.90 -10.31 7.06
CA ASP A 72 -14.23 -11.44 7.72
C ASP A 72 -15.21 -12.42 8.37
N ASP A 73 -16.27 -11.90 8.99
CA ASP A 73 -17.30 -12.73 9.61
C ASP A 73 -18.18 -13.43 8.56
N ILE A 74 -18.36 -12.83 7.39
CA ILE A 74 -19.05 -13.44 6.24
C ILE A 74 -18.18 -14.57 5.68
N ARG A 75 -16.89 -14.33 5.43
CA ARG A 75 -15.94 -15.37 4.98
C ARG A 75 -15.85 -16.55 5.95
N ALA A 76 -15.98 -16.31 7.25
CA ALA A 76 -15.97 -17.38 8.24
C ALA A 76 -17.18 -18.34 8.09
N LYS A 77 -18.30 -17.84 7.55
CA LYS A 77 -19.58 -18.57 7.44
C LYS A 77 -19.87 -19.10 6.04
N ASP A 78 -19.33 -18.45 5.00
CA ASP A 78 -19.53 -18.80 3.59
C ASP A 78 -18.19 -19.15 2.93
N GLN A 79 -18.00 -20.45 2.68
CA GLN A 79 -16.76 -20.98 2.11
C GLN A 79 -16.55 -20.61 0.63
N ASP A 80 -17.62 -20.50 -0.14
CA ASP A 80 -17.52 -20.12 -1.57
C ASP A 80 -17.17 -18.64 -1.69
N TYR A 81 -17.78 -17.81 -0.85
CA TYR A 81 -17.43 -16.41 -0.72
C TYR A 81 -15.98 -16.23 -0.23
N ALA A 82 -15.55 -17.02 0.76
CA ALA A 82 -14.17 -17.02 1.22
C ALA A 82 -13.19 -17.41 0.11
N ALA A 83 -13.50 -18.41 -0.70
CA ALA A 83 -12.67 -18.81 -1.84
C ALA A 83 -12.53 -17.70 -2.89
N MET A 84 -13.63 -17.00 -3.21
CA MET A 84 -13.62 -15.84 -4.10
C MET A 84 -12.77 -14.70 -3.53
N GLN A 85 -12.99 -14.33 -2.27
CA GLN A 85 -12.23 -13.29 -1.58
C GLN A 85 -10.73 -13.60 -1.53
N ASN A 86 -10.37 -14.85 -1.25
CA ASN A 86 -8.97 -15.28 -1.21
C ASN A 86 -8.31 -15.23 -2.59
N LYS A 87 -9.05 -15.52 -3.67
CA LYS A 87 -8.55 -15.38 -5.04
C LYS A 87 -8.30 -13.92 -5.41
N GLU A 88 -9.17 -13.00 -4.99
CA GLU A 88 -8.93 -11.57 -5.18
C GLU A 88 -7.75 -11.08 -4.32
N LEU A 89 -7.59 -11.63 -3.10
CA LEU A 89 -6.43 -11.35 -2.25
C LEU A 89 -5.12 -11.79 -2.91
N ASP A 90 -5.08 -12.97 -3.55
CA ASP A 90 -3.91 -13.45 -4.28
C ASP A 90 -3.52 -12.49 -5.42
N LYS A 91 -4.50 -12.03 -6.21
CA LYS A 91 -4.25 -11.04 -7.27
C LYS A 91 -3.74 -9.73 -6.69
N PHE A 92 -4.28 -9.30 -5.55
CA PHE A 92 -3.90 -8.07 -4.89
C PHE A 92 -2.44 -8.12 -4.41
N ILE A 93 -2.06 -9.21 -3.75
CA ILE A 93 -0.68 -9.45 -3.33
C ILE A 93 0.25 -9.45 -4.54
N ALA A 94 -0.08 -10.20 -5.60
CA ALA A 94 0.74 -10.26 -6.80
C ALA A 94 0.92 -8.89 -7.47
N ALA A 95 -0.13 -8.08 -7.55
CA ALA A 95 -0.08 -6.73 -8.13
C ALA A 95 0.80 -5.79 -7.30
N ILE A 96 0.74 -5.88 -5.96
CA ILE A 96 1.61 -5.09 -5.08
C ILE A 96 3.08 -5.53 -5.23
N GLU A 97 3.35 -6.83 -5.29
CA GLU A 97 4.71 -7.37 -5.45
C GLU A 97 5.35 -6.99 -6.78
N SER A 98 4.56 -6.92 -7.85
CA SER A 98 5.04 -6.45 -9.16
C SER A 98 5.16 -4.92 -9.26
N GLY A 99 4.82 -4.19 -8.19
CA GLY A 99 4.76 -2.72 -8.18
C GLY A 99 3.62 -2.14 -9.01
N ASN A 100 2.65 -2.95 -9.45
CA ASN A 100 1.49 -2.50 -10.22
C ASN A 100 0.37 -2.02 -9.28
N TYR A 101 0.61 -0.89 -8.62
CA TYR A 101 -0.34 -0.33 -7.64
C TYR A 101 -1.66 0.13 -8.27
N GLU A 102 -1.67 0.48 -9.56
CA GLU A 102 -2.91 0.81 -10.28
C GLU A 102 -3.82 -0.41 -10.37
N GLN A 103 -3.27 -1.57 -10.75
CA GLN A 103 -4.02 -2.82 -10.77
C GLN A 103 -4.46 -3.22 -9.37
N ALA A 104 -3.59 -3.08 -8.36
CA ALA A 104 -3.94 -3.38 -6.97
C ALA A 104 -5.12 -2.54 -6.47
N ASN A 105 -5.24 -1.27 -6.88
CA ASN A 105 -6.40 -0.42 -6.54
C ASN A 105 -7.68 -0.74 -7.32
N LYS A 106 -7.60 -1.53 -8.39
CA LYS A 106 -8.77 -1.94 -9.20
C LYS A 106 -9.37 -3.27 -8.75
N ILE A 107 -8.68 -3.99 -7.87
CA ILE A 107 -9.15 -5.27 -7.36
C ILE A 107 -10.22 -4.99 -6.32
N THR A 108 -11.44 -5.38 -6.66
CA THR A 108 -12.59 -5.21 -5.79
C THR A 108 -12.85 -6.51 -5.03
N PHE A 109 -13.10 -6.37 -3.74
CA PHE A 109 -13.45 -7.46 -2.84
C PHE A 109 -14.97 -7.55 -2.66
N LEU A 110 -15.76 -7.12 -3.65
CA LEU A 110 -17.21 -6.99 -3.53
C LEU A 110 -17.98 -8.23 -4.00
N GLY A 111 -17.28 -9.25 -4.52
CA GLY A 111 -17.93 -10.40 -5.14
C GLY A 111 -18.80 -9.96 -6.32
N SER A 112 -18.20 -9.76 -7.48
CA SER A 112 -19.01 -9.63 -8.69
C SER A 112 -19.74 -10.95 -8.90
N THR A 113 -21.03 -10.96 -8.60
CA THR A 113 -21.99 -11.94 -9.08
C THR A 113 -21.87 -11.95 -10.61
N VAL A 114 -21.19 -12.96 -11.14
CA VAL A 114 -21.30 -13.33 -12.55
C VAL A 114 -22.48 -14.26 -12.70
#